data_AF-A0A4R4WJA3-F1
#
_entry.id   AF-A0A4R4WJA3-F1
#
_cell.length_a   1.000
_cell.length_b   1.000
_cell.length_c   1.000
_cell.angle_alpha   90.00
_cell.angle_beta   90.00
_cell.angle_gamma   90.00
#
_symmetry.space_group_name_H-M   'P 1'
#
loop_
_entity.id
_entity.type
_entity.pdbx_description
1 polymer ?
#
loop_
_entity_poly.entity_id
_entity_poly.type
_entity_poly.pdbx_seq_one_letter_code
_entity_poly.pdbx_strand_id
1 'polypeptide(L)' 'MRAKEVAQALGEPDVRGRVETTRARLKRLTALGWLTQHEPGLFSIAAGINGHALGGVANDEA' A
#
# COMPACT_ATOMS: atom_id res chain seq x y z
N MET A 1 -4.27 -2.57 2.68
CA MET A 1 -3.39 -2.63 3.87
C MET A 1 -3.27 -1.27 4.55
N ARG A 2 -3.36 -1.21 5.88
CA ARG A 2 -3.19 0.05 6.62
C ARG A 2 -1.74 0.25 7.07
N ALA A 3 -1.30 1.49 7.25
CA ALA A 3 0.08 1.80 7.65
C ALA A 3 0.51 1.12 8.97
N LYS A 4 -0.43 0.95 9.92
CA LYS A 4 -0.22 0.19 11.16
C LYS A 4 0.03 -1.30 10.90
N GLU A 5 -0.77 -1.92 10.05
CA GLU A 5 -0.60 -3.33 9.65
C GLU A 5 0.76 -3.56 8.99
N VAL A 6 1.20 -2.62 8.15
CA VAL A 6 2.51 -2.66 7.50
C VAL A 6 3.65 -2.50 8.52
N ALA A 7 3.51 -1.59 9.49
CA ALA A 7 4.49 -1.42 10.56
C ALA A 7 4.57 -2.69 11.44
N GLN A 8 3.44 -3.31 11.77
CA GLN A 8 3.43 -4.58 12.50
C GLN A 8 4.03 -5.73 11.69
N ALA A 9 3.75 -5.81 10.39
CA ALA A 9 4.34 -6.82 9.50
C ALA A 9 5.86 -6.65 9.35
N LEU A 10 6.37 -5.42 9.43
CA LEU A 10 7.80 -5.11 9.51
C LEU A 10 8.42 -5.42 10.89
N GLY A 11 7.61 -5.86 11.87
CA GLY A 11 8.06 -6.09 13.25
C GLY A 11 8.34 -4.79 14.02
N GLU A 12 7.85 -3.66 13.52
CA GLU A 12 8.08 -2.36 14.14
C GLU A 12 7.04 -2.07 15.22
N PRO A 13 7.45 -1.48 16.37
CA PRO A 13 6.53 -1.18 17.46
C PRO A 13 5.51 -0.12 17.04
N ASP A 14 4.26 -0.25 17.50
CA ASP A 14 3.09 0.63 17.24
C ASP A 14 3.23 2.01 17.92
N VAL A 15 4.40 2.64 17.78
CA VAL A 15 4.68 3.99 18.29
C VAL A 15 4.31 4.96 17.18
N ARG A 16 3.57 6.03 17.51
CA ARG A 16 3.04 7.03 16.56
C ARG A 16 4.11 7.51 15.56
N GLY A 17 5.32 7.83 16.04
CA GLY A 17 6.42 8.28 15.17
C GLY A 17 6.89 7.23 14.17
N ARG A 18 6.81 5.94 14.52
CA ARG A 18 7.14 4.84 13.62
C ARG A 18 6.06 4.64 12.56
N VAL A 19 4.79 4.70 12.95
CA VAL A 19 3.65 4.66 12.01
C VAL A 19 3.72 5.81 11.01
N GLU A 20 4.12 7.01 11.42
CA GLU A 20 4.33 8.14 10.52
C GLU A 20 5.51 7.93 9.56
N THR A 21 6.61 7.34 10.06
CA THR A 21 7.76 6.94 9.23
C THR A 21 7.35 5.90 8.18
N THR A 22 6.59 4.88 8.57
CA THR A 22 6.06 3.86 7.67
C THR A 22 5.06 4.47 6.68
N ARG A 23 4.22 5.42 7.09
CA ARG A 23 3.33 6.17 6.20
C ARG A 23 4.12 6.99 5.17
N ALA A 24 5.21 7.64 5.56
CA ALA A 24 6.08 8.38 4.64
C ALA A 24 6.76 7.45 3.62
N ARG A 25 7.21 6.27 4.07
CA ARG A 25 7.76 5.21 3.19
C ARG A 25 6.72 4.67 2.22
N LEU A 26 5.51 4.37 2.71
CA LEU A 26 4.38 3.94 1.89
C LEU A 26 4.02 4.99 0.84
N LYS A 27 3.96 6.28 1.22
CA LYS A 27 3.71 7.38 0.28
C LYS A 27 4.81 7.50 -0.78
N ARG A 28 6.07 7.25 -0.43
CA ARG A 28 7.19 7.25 -1.38
C ARG A 28 7.10 6.05 -2.35
N LEU A 29 6.75 4.87 -1.85
CA LEU A 29 6.48 3.70 -2.69
C LEU A 29 5.27 3.92 -3.61
N THR A 30 4.25 4.66 -3.16
CA THR A 30 3.14 5.09 -4.01
C THR A 30 3.60 6.03 -5.11
N ALA A 31 4.44 7.02 -4.80
CA ALA A 31 5.00 7.92 -5.81
C ALA A 31 5.89 7.20 -6.83
N LEU A 32 6.51 6.09 -6.45
CA LEU A 32 7.30 5.24 -7.34
C LEU A 32 6.44 4.26 -8.18
N GLY A 33 5.12 4.25 -8.00
CA GLY A 33 4.21 3.35 -8.73
C GLY A 33 4.21 1.92 -8.20
N TRP A 34 4.82 1.65 -7.04
CA TRP A 34 4.82 0.31 -6.43
C TRP A 34 3.54 0.03 -5.65
N LEU A 35 2.92 1.08 -5.10
CA LEU A 35 1.71 0.99 -4.28
C LEU A 35 0.66 1.98 -4.77
N THR A 36 -0.61 1.67 -4.57
CA THR A 36 -1.72 2.58 -4.83
C THR A 36 -2.37 2.97 -3.52
N GLN A 37 -2.58 4.26 -3.27
CA GLN A 37 -3.34 4.72 -2.12
C GLN A 37 -4.80 4.90 -2.55
N HIS A 38 -5.69 4.06 -2.02
CA HIS A 38 -7.12 4.14 -2.36
C HIS A 38 -7.86 5.13 -1.46
N GLU A 39 -7.48 5.16 -0.17
CA GLU A 39 -8.04 6.06 0.84
C GLU A 39 -6.92 6.55 1.77
N PRO A 40 -7.09 7.68 2.48
CA PRO A 40 -6.10 8.17 3.43
C PRO A 40 -5.78 7.14 4.53
N GLY A 41 -4.63 6.47 4.39
CA GLY A 41 -4.20 5.41 5.30
C GLY A 41 -4.51 3.99 4.83
N LEU A 42 -5.12 3.82 3.65
CA LEU A 42 -5.32 2.54 2.97
C LEU A 42 -4.44 2.48 1.71
N PHE A 43 -3.46 1.59 1.76
CA PHE A 43 -2.51 1.34 0.67
C PHE A 43 -2.73 -0.09 0.14
N SER A 44 -2.68 -0.25 -1.17
CA SER A 44 -2.73 -1.52 -1.87
C SER A 44 -1.51 -1.64 -2.77
N ILE A 45 -1.11 -2.86 -3.12
CA ILE A 45 -0.01 -3.05 -4.07
C ILE A 45 -0.50 -2.69 -5.47
N ALA A 46 0.32 -1.97 -6.25
CA ALA A 46 -0.04 -1.59 -7.61
C ALA A 46 -0.20 -2.84 -8.49
N ALA A 47 -1.21 -2.83 -9.35
CA ALA A 47 -1.46 -3.90 -10.31
C ALA A 47 -0.23 -4.04 -11.22
N GLY A 48 0.34 -5.25 -11.29
CA GLY A 48 1.55 -5.55 -12.06
C GLY A 48 2.86 -5.65 -11.27
N ILE A 49 2.87 -5.26 -9.99
CA ILE A 49 4.06 -5.35 -9.12
C ILE A 49 4.05 -6.63 -8.28
N ASN A 50 2.90 -6.97 -7.70
CA ASN A 50 2.70 -8.29 -7.12
C ASN A 50 2.40 -9.22 -8.30
N GLY A 51 3.30 -10.16 -8.62
CA GLY A 51 3.11 -11.14 -9.70
C GLY A 51 1.84 -12.00 -9.59
N HIS A 52 1.04 -11.79 -8.54
CA HIS A 52 -0.36 -12.13 -8.50
C HIS A 52 -1.17 -11.16 -9.39
N ALA A 53 -1.14 -11.41 -10.70
CA ALA A 53 -2.20 -10.97 -11.57
C ALA A 53 -3.52 -11.48 -10.97
N LEU A 54 -4.23 -10.62 -10.23
CA LEU A 54 -5.64 -10.85 -10.01
C LEU A 54 -6.26 -10.70 -11.39
N GLY A 55 -6.50 -11.85 -12.04
CA GLY A 55 -7.54 -11.96 -13.06
C GLY A 55 -8.81 -11.37 -12.47
N GLY A 56 -9.04 -10.11 -12.79
CA GLY A 56 -10.12 -9.28 -12.30
C GLY A 56 -10.55 -8.39 -13.45
N VAL A 57 -11.11 -9.04 -14.46
CA VAL A 57 -11.98 -8.45 -15.46
C VAL A 57 -13.07 -7.62 -14.76
N ALA A 58 -13.15 -6.34 -15.10
CA ALA A 58 -14.31 -5.44 -15.04
C ALA A 58 -13.74 -4.00 -15.02
N ASN A 59 -14.04 -3.09 -15.94
CA ASN A 59 -15.04 -3.04 -16.99
C ASN A 59 -14.58 -1.85 -17.86
N ASP A 60 -14.44 -2.02 -19.17
CA ASP A 60 -14.46 -0.88 -20.08
C ASP A 60 -15.00 -1.33 -21.44
N GLU A 61 -15.94 -0.52 -21.93
CA GLU A 61 -16.44 -0.39 -23.30
C GLU A 61 -17.74 -1.11 -23.72
N ALA A 62 -18.72 -0.23 -24.04
CA ALA A 62 -19.91 -0.30 -24.91
C ALA A 62 -21.25 -0.81 -24.35
#